data_AF-A0A8J6JZA5-F1
#
_entry.id   AF-A0A8J6JZA5-F1
#
_cell.length_a   1.000
_cell.length_b   1.000
_cell.length_c   1.000
_cell.angle_alpha   90.00
_cell.angle_beta   90.00
_cell.angle_gamma   90.00
#
_symmetry.space_group_name_H-M   'P 1'
#
loop_
_entity.id
_entity.type
_entity.pdbx_description
1 polymer ?
#
loop_
_entity_poly.entity_id
_entity_poly.type
_entity_poly.pdbx_seq_one_letter_code
_entity_poly.pdbx_strand_id
1 'polypeptide(L)'
;MSRSRMMLCLRRVVRSSLPSPIPAVSAVRLNSTTPEQAPKKTKFGPLSDEDRIFTNLYGRHDWRLKGALSRGDWYKTKEILLKGVDWILGEIKASGLRGRGGAGFPTGLKWSFMNKPSDGR
;
A
#
# COMPACT_ATOMS: atom_id res chain seq x y z
N MET A 1 60.27 36.60 -37.56
CA MET A 1 61.28 37.22 -36.64
C MET A 1 60.47 38.00 -35.60
N SER A 2 60.55 37.87 -34.28
CA SER A 2 61.54 37.34 -33.36
C SER A 2 60.87 37.23 -31.98
N ARG A 3 61.04 36.08 -31.30
CA ARG A 3 61.32 35.88 -29.86
C ARG A 3 60.37 36.53 -28.82
N SER A 4 59.58 35.74 -28.10
CA SER A 4 59.94 35.04 -26.84
C SER A 4 59.89 35.92 -25.59
N ARG A 5 58.95 35.64 -24.66
CA ARG A 5 59.27 35.46 -23.23
C ARG A 5 58.09 34.89 -22.42
N MET A 6 58.30 33.63 -22.11
CA MET A 6 57.87 32.83 -20.95
C MET A 6 57.98 33.62 -19.62
N MET A 7 56.95 33.56 -18.77
CA MET A 7 57.07 33.57 -17.29
C MET A 7 55.73 33.09 -16.70
N LEU A 8 55.62 31.80 -16.42
CA LEU A 8 55.83 31.15 -15.11
C LEU A 8 54.87 31.60 -14.00
N CYS A 9 53.97 30.66 -13.71
CA CYS A 9 53.17 30.47 -12.51
C CYS A 9 53.94 30.75 -11.20
N LEU A 10 53.33 31.53 -10.29
CA LEU A 10 53.52 31.30 -8.85
C LEU A 10 52.27 31.67 -8.05
N ARG A 11 51.76 30.66 -7.36
CA ARG A 11 50.64 30.69 -6.40
C ARG A 11 50.95 31.62 -5.23
N ARG A 12 49.95 32.38 -4.77
CA ARG A 12 49.82 32.70 -3.34
C ARG A 12 48.35 32.73 -2.93
N VAL A 13 47.93 31.63 -2.32
CA VAL A 13 46.67 31.45 -1.62
C VAL A 13 46.73 32.23 -0.31
N VAL A 14 45.89 33.23 -0.12
CA VAL A 14 45.45 33.68 1.21
C VAL A 14 43.96 34.01 1.14
N ARG A 15 43.24 33.32 2.03
CA ARG A 15 41.81 33.35 2.32
C ARG A 15 41.30 34.76 2.62
N SER A 16 40.08 35.08 2.18
CA SER A 16 39.13 35.88 2.98
C SER A 16 37.68 35.69 2.54
N SER A 17 36.83 35.44 3.54
CA SER A 17 35.38 35.71 3.63
C SER A 17 34.45 35.12 2.57
N LEU A 18 33.92 33.93 2.87
CA LEU A 18 32.68 33.40 2.30
C LEU A 18 31.43 34.05 2.94
N PRO A 19 30.30 34.12 2.21
CA PRO A 19 29.06 34.77 2.66
C PRO A 19 28.24 33.94 3.65
N SER A 20 27.34 34.65 4.34
CA SER A 20 26.50 34.32 5.50
C SER A 20 25.55 33.11 5.36
N PRO A 21 25.10 32.53 6.50
CA PRO A 21 24.30 31.32 6.55
C PRO A 21 22.82 31.57 6.21
N ILE A 22 22.30 30.77 5.28
CA ILE A 22 20.87 30.59 5.02
C ILE A 22 20.24 29.92 6.26
N PRO A 23 19.05 30.33 6.73
CA PRO A 23 18.35 29.58 7.77
C PRO A 23 18.00 28.19 7.22
N ALA A 24 18.57 27.16 7.84
CA ALA A 24 18.23 25.78 7.57
C ALA A 24 16.73 25.59 7.82
N VAL A 25 15.95 25.46 6.74
CA VAL A 25 14.60 24.93 6.81
C VAL A 25 14.76 23.52 7.38
N SER A 26 14.33 23.34 8.63
CA SER A 26 14.25 22.03 9.26
C SER A 26 13.38 21.16 8.36
N ALA A 27 14.03 20.29 7.59
CA ALA A 27 13.39 19.16 6.98
C ALA A 27 12.74 18.38 8.12
N VAL A 28 11.43 18.52 8.28
CA VAL A 28 10.61 17.55 8.99
C VAL A 28 10.82 16.27 8.23
N ARG A 29 11.80 15.48 8.69
CA ARG A 29 11.96 14.09 8.30
C ARG A 29 10.62 13.44 8.66
N LEU A 30 9.81 13.19 7.63
CA LEU A 30 8.81 12.13 7.69
C LEU A 30 9.60 10.84 7.89
N ASN A 31 9.86 10.54 9.16
CA ASN A 31 10.47 9.31 9.57
C ASN A 31 9.51 8.18 9.16
N SER A 32 10.04 7.34 8.27
CA SER A 32 9.84 5.89 8.25
C SER A 32 8.40 5.39 8.26
N THR A 33 7.94 4.95 7.08
CA THR A 33 7.53 3.55 6.86
C THR A 33 6.93 2.88 8.09
N THR A 34 5.60 2.73 8.11
CA THR A 34 4.99 1.59 8.80
C THR A 34 5.78 0.34 8.39
N PRO A 35 6.37 -0.41 9.33
CA PRO A 35 6.98 -1.68 8.96
C PRO A 35 5.84 -2.58 8.48
N GLU A 36 5.78 -2.80 7.17
CA GLU A 36 5.04 -3.91 6.60
C GLU A 36 5.72 -5.18 7.09
N GLN A 37 5.28 -5.64 8.26
CA GLN A 37 5.70 -6.91 8.81
C GLN A 37 5.01 -8.00 7.99
N ALA A 38 5.70 -8.49 6.97
CA ALA A 38 5.40 -9.78 6.38
C ALA A 38 5.45 -10.84 7.50
N PRO A 39 4.35 -11.54 7.84
CA PRO A 39 4.43 -12.65 8.76
C PRO A 39 5.06 -13.84 8.04
N LYS A 40 6.40 -13.90 8.03
CA LYS A 40 7.13 -15.13 7.71
C LYS A 40 7.04 -16.08 8.91
N LYS A 41 6.04 -16.97 8.91
CA LYS A 41 6.07 -18.20 9.70
C LYS A 41 5.65 -19.38 8.82
N THR A 42 6.65 -20.18 8.46
CA THR A 42 6.56 -21.45 7.76
C THR A 42 6.02 -22.53 8.71
N LYS A 43 4.69 -22.69 8.76
CA LYS A 43 3.90 -23.86 9.19
C LYS A 43 2.43 -23.44 9.06
N PHE A 44 1.69 -24.06 8.15
CA PHE A 44 0.28 -23.75 7.89
C PHE A 44 -0.62 -24.70 8.69
N GLY A 45 -1.81 -24.26 9.10
CA GLY A 45 -2.81 -25.17 9.71
C GLY A 45 -3.58 -24.61 10.90
N PRO A 46 -2.95 -24.13 11.99
CA PRO A 46 -3.70 -23.65 13.14
C PRO A 46 -4.35 -22.30 12.80
N LEU A 47 -5.69 -22.28 12.80
CA LEU A 47 -6.52 -21.09 12.68
C LEU A 47 -7.26 -20.90 13.99
N SER A 48 -7.15 -19.71 14.60
CA SER A 48 -7.89 -19.40 15.82
C SER A 48 -9.39 -19.29 15.53
N ASP A 49 -10.23 -19.45 16.56
CA ASP A 49 -11.67 -19.33 16.39
C ASP A 49 -12.09 -17.88 16.03
N GLU A 50 -11.30 -16.88 16.43
CA GLU A 50 -11.51 -15.45 16.15
C GLU A 50 -11.21 -15.10 14.68
N ASP A 51 -10.27 -15.79 14.05
CA ASP A 51 -9.90 -15.58 12.64
C ASP A 51 -10.92 -16.17 11.65
N ARG A 52 -11.94 -16.87 12.14
CA ARG A 52 -12.98 -17.48 11.30
C ARG A 52 -13.93 -16.42 10.76
N ILE A 53 -13.90 -16.21 9.45
CA ILE A 53 -14.86 -15.35 8.74
C ILE A 53 -16.30 -15.88 8.91
N PHE A 54 -16.49 -17.21 8.93
CA PHE A 54 -17.80 -17.84 9.09
C PHE A 54 -18.00 -18.34 10.52
N THR A 55 -18.42 -17.43 11.41
CA THR A 55 -18.60 -17.71 12.84
C THR A 55 -19.83 -18.58 13.16
N ASN A 56 -20.95 -18.38 12.45
CA ASN A 56 -22.19 -19.15 12.67
C ASN A 56 -22.37 -20.33 11.69
N LEU A 57 -21.30 -21.06 11.40
CA LEU A 57 -21.34 -22.15 10.42
C LEU A 57 -22.26 -23.32 10.84
N TYR A 58 -22.34 -23.59 12.14
CA TYR A 58 -23.12 -24.71 12.70
C TYR A 58 -24.54 -24.33 13.14
N GLY A 59 -24.99 -23.10 12.89
CA GLY A 59 -26.34 -22.66 13.29
C GLY A 59 -26.57 -22.56 14.79
N ARG A 60 -25.51 -22.45 15.60
CA ARG A 60 -25.61 -22.28 17.07
C ARG A 60 -26.20 -20.93 17.47
N HIS A 61 -26.05 -19.92 16.61
CA HIS A 61 -26.60 -18.59 16.80
C HIS A 61 -27.75 -18.33 15.81
N ASP A 62 -28.54 -17.30 16.08
CA ASP A 62 -29.64 -16.91 15.20
C ASP A 62 -29.13 -16.56 13.79
N TRP A 63 -29.70 -17.22 12.78
CA TRP A 63 -29.38 -17.00 11.35
C TRP A 63 -30.15 -15.80 10.77
N ARG A 64 -31.12 -15.25 11.50
CA ARG A 64 -31.87 -14.07 11.09
C ARG A 64 -31.03 -12.80 11.17
N LEU A 65 -31.60 -11.70 10.66
CA LEU A 65 -30.95 -10.40 10.59
C LEU A 65 -30.45 -9.89 11.96
N LYS A 66 -31.22 -10.11 13.03
CA LYS A 66 -30.82 -9.70 14.40
C LYS A 66 -29.55 -10.42 14.85
N GLY A 67 -29.47 -11.73 14.63
CA GLY A 67 -28.27 -12.50 14.89
C GLY A 67 -27.09 -12.08 14.01
N ALA A 68 -27.32 -11.76 12.73
CA ALA A 68 -26.28 -11.24 11.84
C ALA A 68 -25.68 -9.93 12.32
N LEU A 69 -26.53 -8.96 12.69
CA LEU A 69 -26.09 -7.69 13.25
C LEU A 69 -25.25 -7.88 14.52
N SER A 70 -25.62 -8.81 15.41
CA SER A 70 -24.83 -9.10 16.62
C SER A 70 -23.44 -9.69 16.35
N ARG A 71 -23.22 -10.32 15.20
CA ARG A 71 -21.91 -10.85 14.79
C ARG A 71 -21.01 -9.81 14.12
N GLY A 72 -21.56 -8.62 13.84
CA GLY A 72 -20.88 -7.59 13.05
C GLY A 72 -21.09 -7.74 11.54
N ASP A 73 -21.99 -8.62 11.09
CA ASP A 73 -22.45 -8.60 9.70
C ASP A 73 -23.11 -7.23 9.42
N TRP A 74 -22.89 -6.65 8.25
CA TRP A 74 -23.29 -5.28 7.86
C TRP A 74 -22.51 -4.12 8.48
N TYR A 75 -21.44 -4.40 9.25
CA TYR A 75 -20.60 -3.35 9.82
C TYR A 75 -19.97 -2.45 8.74
N LYS A 76 -20.19 -1.13 8.84
CA LYS A 76 -19.61 -0.09 7.96
C LYS A 76 -19.79 -0.31 6.45
N THR A 77 -20.79 -1.09 6.05
CA THR A 77 -21.08 -1.36 4.63
C THR A 77 -21.35 -0.08 3.84
N LYS A 78 -22.02 0.91 4.44
CA LYS A 78 -22.23 2.23 3.84
C LYS A 78 -20.91 2.95 3.52
N GLU A 79 -19.92 2.88 4.41
CA GLU A 79 -18.61 3.49 4.19
C GLU A 79 -17.84 2.78 3.08
N ILE A 80 -17.94 1.45 3.00
CA ILE A 80 -17.33 0.65 1.92
C ILE A 80 -17.91 1.06 0.56
N LEU A 81 -19.23 1.26 0.46
CA LEU A 81 -19.87 1.71 -0.77
C LEU A 81 -19.38 3.10 -1.22
N LEU A 82 -19.17 4.01 -0.27
CA LEU A 82 -18.71 5.37 -0.58
C LEU A 82 -17.25 5.42 -1.08
N LYS A 83 -16.42 4.42 -0.77
CA LYS A 83 -15.03 4.36 -1.26
C LYS A 83 -14.93 4.07 -2.77
N GLY A 84 -16.00 3.61 -3.39
CA GLY A 84 -16.07 3.36 -4.83
C GLY A 84 -15.49 2.01 -5.27
N VAL A 85 -15.76 1.68 -6.54
CA VAL A 85 -15.49 0.35 -7.11
C VAL A 85 -13.99 0.07 -7.24
N ASP A 86 -13.21 1.06 -7.69
CA ASP A 86 -11.78 0.88 -7.92
C ASP A 86 -11.01 0.57 -6.63
N TRP A 87 -11.40 1.22 -5.53
CA TRP A 87 -10.84 0.94 -4.21
C TRP A 87 -11.12 -0.50 -3.77
N ILE A 88 -12.37 -0.97 -3.92
CA ILE A 88 -12.76 -2.35 -3.57
C ILE A 88 -11.99 -3.36 -4.42
N LEU A 89 -11.82 -3.10 -5.73
CA LEU A 89 -11.05 -3.96 -6.61
C LEU A 89 -9.56 -4.02 -6.22
N GLY A 90 -8.99 -2.89 -5.80
CA GLY A 90 -7.63 -2.81 -5.28
C GLY A 90 -7.44 -3.68 -4.03
N GLU A 91 -8.33 -3.55 -3.06
CA GLU A 91 -8.28 -4.30 -1.80
C GLU A 91 -8.39 -5.82 -2.03
N ILE A 92 -9.28 -6.25 -2.92
CA ILE A 92 -9.45 -7.68 -3.24
C ILE A 92 -8.22 -8.23 -3.95
N LYS A 93 -7.60 -7.46 -4.85
CA LYS A 93 -6.34 -7.85 -5.50
C LYS A 93 -5.20 -7.94 -4.48
N ALA A 94 -5.11 -7.00 -3.54
CA ALA A 94 -4.11 -7.00 -2.48
C ALA A 94 -4.27 -8.19 -1.51
N SER A 95 -5.51 -8.58 -1.20
CA SER A 95 -5.78 -9.74 -0.33
C SER A 95 -5.35 -11.09 -0.92
N GLY A 96 -5.03 -11.16 -2.22
CA GLY A 96 -4.65 -12.42 -2.88
C GLY A 96 -5.78 -13.44 -2.97
N LEU A 97 -7.04 -13.01 -2.87
CA LEU A 97 -8.19 -13.91 -2.89
C LEU A 97 -8.32 -14.64 -4.24
N ARG A 98 -8.41 -15.97 -4.16
CA ARG A 98 -8.61 -16.87 -5.30
C ARG A 98 -10.00 -17.52 -5.23
N GLY A 99 -10.58 -17.81 -6.39
CA GLY A 99 -11.90 -18.43 -6.50
C GLY A 99 -11.95 -19.77 -5.76
N ARG A 100 -12.99 -19.96 -4.94
CA ARG A 100 -13.20 -21.16 -4.11
C ARG A 100 -14.04 -22.25 -4.80
N GLY A 101 -14.41 -22.06 -6.08
CA GLY A 101 -15.16 -23.03 -6.89
C GLY A 101 -14.31 -24.07 -7.64
N GLY A 102 -13.10 -24.37 -7.17
CA GLY A 102 -12.22 -25.40 -7.75
C GLY A 102 -11.17 -24.89 -8.76
N ALA A 103 -11.50 -23.91 -9.61
CA ALA A 103 -10.56 -23.39 -10.62
C ALA A 103 -9.44 -22.49 -10.06
N GLY A 104 -9.61 -21.92 -8.86
CA GLY A 104 -8.57 -21.09 -8.22
C GLY A 104 -8.22 -19.79 -8.95
N PHE A 105 -9.10 -19.28 -9.83
CA PHE A 105 -8.88 -18.04 -10.57
C PHE A 105 -8.87 -16.81 -9.63
N PRO A 106 -7.96 -15.83 -9.78
CA PRO A 106 -7.92 -14.65 -8.91
C PRO A 106 -9.21 -13.82 -9.00
N THR A 107 -9.89 -13.66 -7.87
CA THR A 107 -11.22 -13.03 -7.82
C THR A 107 -11.19 -11.55 -8.22
N GLY A 108 -10.18 -10.80 -7.74
CA GLY A 108 -10.04 -9.38 -8.06
C GLY A 108 -9.78 -9.12 -9.55
N LEU A 109 -9.10 -10.04 -10.25
CA LEU A 109 -8.92 -9.95 -11.70
C LEU A 109 -10.23 -10.25 -12.43
N LYS A 110 -10.96 -11.28 -11.99
CA LYS A 110 -12.26 -11.66 -12.58
C LYS A 110 -13.23 -10.48 -12.56
N TRP A 111 -13.31 -9.77 -11.44
CA TRP A 111 -14.24 -8.65 -11.28
C TRP A 111 -13.81 -7.42 -12.08
N SER A 112 -12.52 -7.22 -12.32
CA SER A 112 -12.03 -6.09 -13.12
C SER A 112 -12.45 -6.13 -14.59
N PHE A 113 -12.86 -7.30 -15.12
CA PHE A 113 -13.37 -7.40 -16.48
C PHE A 113 -14.69 -6.65 -16.70
N MET A 114 -15.44 -6.38 -15.63
CA MET A 114 -16.72 -5.66 -15.70
C MET A 114 -16.53 -4.13 -15.83
N ASN A 115 -15.39 -3.59 -15.39
CA ASN A 115 -15.06 -2.16 -15.50
C ASN A 115 -14.38 -1.81 -16.83
N LYS A 116 -14.55 -2.61 -17.89
CA LYS A 116 -14.03 -2.25 -19.20
C LYS A 116 -14.71 -0.96 -19.65
N PRO A 117 -13.95 0.12 -19.96
CA PRO A 117 -14.54 1.22 -20.72
C PRO A 117 -15.10 0.62 -22.02
N SER A 118 -16.27 1.10 -22.45
CA SER A 118 -16.81 0.75 -23.75
C SER A 118 -15.85 1.29 -24.81
N ASP A 119 -14.88 0.48 -25.19
CA ASP A 119 -14.07 0.77 -26.35
C ASP A 119 -15.03 0.65 -27.53
N GLY A 120 -15.36 1.78 -28.14
CA GLY A 120 -16.40 1.94 -29.15
C GLY A 120 -15.97 1.33 -30.49
N ARG A 121 -15.69 0.03 -30.49
CA ARG A 121 -15.33 -0.75 -31.66
C ARG A 121 -16.10 -2.07 -31.70
#